data_AF-A0A2V2RYB6-F1
#
_entry.id   AF-A0A2V2RYB6-F1
#
_cell.length_a   1.000
_cell.length_b   1.000
_cell.length_c   1.000
_cell.angle_alpha   90.00
_cell.angle_beta   90.00
_cell.angle_gamma   90.00
#
_symmetry.space_group_name_H-M   'P 1'
#
loop_
_entity.id
_entity.type
_entity.pdbx_description
1 polymer ?
#
loop_
_entity_poly.entity_id
_entity_poly.type
_entity_poly.pdbx_seq_one_letter_code
_entity_poly.pdbx_strand_id
1 'polypeptide(L)'
;MEISNSVVSTLYRLDLSTGVATAIGPTGAPTLDGAGFANGTLYAYSGDSENRNTRIFSIDLTTGVATAGPTYRAANITGSDETIPEPSSCMLVLIGVVAFWFTLAANRRRSAFHLADAA
;
A
#
# COMPACT_ATOMS: atom_id res chain seq x y z
N MET A 1 -20.73 -35.00 15.35
CA MET A 1 -19.41 -34.60 14.82
C MET A 1 -19.69 -33.62 13.69
N GLU A 2 -19.77 -32.33 13.97
CA GLU A 2 -19.82 -31.34 12.89
C GLU A 2 -18.46 -31.34 12.21
N ILE A 3 -18.43 -31.69 10.93
CA ILE A 3 -17.29 -31.37 10.08
C ILE A 3 -17.43 -29.88 9.81
N SER A 4 -16.79 -29.05 10.64
CA SER A 4 -16.56 -27.65 10.28
C SER A 4 -15.62 -27.67 9.08
N ASN A 5 -16.21 -27.64 7.88
CA ASN A 5 -15.47 -27.49 6.63
C ASN A 5 -14.94 -26.06 6.60
N SER A 6 -13.90 -25.81 7.40
CA SER A 6 -13.19 -24.53 7.43
C SER A 6 -12.63 -24.32 6.03
N VAL A 7 -13.20 -23.35 5.30
CA VAL A 7 -12.72 -23.00 3.97
C VAL A 7 -11.27 -22.55 4.13
N VAL A 8 -10.34 -23.30 3.55
CA VAL A 8 -8.91 -23.00 3.59
C VAL A 8 -8.59 -22.01 2.49
N SER A 9 -7.97 -20.88 2.84
CA SER A 9 -7.51 -19.91 1.84
C SER A 9 -6.38 -20.48 0.99
N THR A 10 -6.22 -20.00 -0.25
CA THR A 10 -5.13 -20.39 -1.16
C THR A 10 -4.39 -19.14 -1.60
N LEU A 11 -3.05 -19.17 -1.55
CA LEU A 11 -2.23 -18.08 -2.04
C LEU A 11 -2.11 -18.16 -3.56
N TYR A 12 -2.37 -17.04 -4.24
CA TYR A 12 -2.21 -16.89 -5.68
C TYR A 12 -1.20 -15.78 -5.99
N ARG A 13 -0.48 -15.95 -7.08
CA ARG A 13 0.35 -14.91 -7.71
C ARG A 13 -0.33 -14.39 -8.94
N LEU A 14 -0.60 -13.09 -8.99
CA LEU A 14 -1.19 -12.41 -10.14
C LEU A 14 -0.08 -11.87 -11.05
N ASP A 15 -0.11 -12.20 -12.33
CA ASP A 15 0.65 -11.50 -13.35
C ASP A 15 -0.11 -10.23 -13.76
N LEU A 16 0.48 -9.07 -13.49
CA LEU A 16 -0.16 -7.77 -13.77
C LEU A 16 -0.20 -7.39 -15.25
N SER A 17 0.62 -8.03 -16.09
CA SER A 17 0.64 -7.77 -17.53
C SER A 17 -0.44 -8.55 -18.28
N THR A 18 -0.79 -9.74 -17.78
CA THR A 18 -1.76 -10.64 -18.42
C THR A 18 -3.05 -10.80 -17.62
N GLY A 19 -3.06 -10.43 -16.34
CA GLY A 19 -4.18 -10.67 -15.42
C GLY A 19 -4.32 -12.13 -14.99
N VAL A 20 -3.38 -13.02 -15.35
CA VAL A 20 -3.47 -14.44 -15.02
C VAL A 20 -3.04 -14.68 -13.57
N ALA A 21 -3.91 -15.31 -12.79
CA ALA A 21 -3.61 -15.77 -11.44
C ALA A 21 -3.07 -17.20 -11.47
N THR A 22 -1.90 -17.43 -10.88
CA THR A 22 -1.28 -18.76 -10.72
C THR A 22 -1.34 -19.15 -9.24
N ALA A 23 -1.88 -20.33 -8.94
CA ALA A 23 -1.90 -20.83 -7.56
C ALA A 23 -0.46 -21.14 -7.10
N ILE A 24 -0.10 -20.65 -5.92
CA ILE A 24 1.14 -21.02 -5.23
C ILE A 24 0.87 -22.24 -4.34
N GLY A 25 -0.17 -22.17 -3.49
CA GLY A 25 -0.50 -23.26 -2.59
C GLY A 25 -1.54 -22.90 -1.53
N PRO A 26 -2.14 -23.91 -0.87
CA PRO A 26 -3.07 -23.69 0.22
C PRO A 26 -2.36 -23.07 1.42
N THR A 27 -3.01 -22.12 2.10
CA THR A 27 -2.42 -21.47 3.27
C THR A 27 -2.46 -22.33 4.52
N GLY A 28 -3.37 -23.31 4.57
CA GLY A 28 -3.63 -24.09 5.79
C GLY A 28 -4.26 -23.27 6.92
N ALA A 29 -4.58 -21.99 6.67
CA ALA A 29 -5.30 -21.11 7.57
C ALA A 29 -6.79 -21.07 7.21
N PRO A 30 -7.68 -20.76 8.18
CA PRO A 30 -9.08 -20.44 7.89
C PRO A 30 -9.17 -19.21 6.96
N THR A 31 -10.39 -18.86 6.56
CA THR A 31 -10.65 -17.67 5.75
C THR A 31 -9.87 -16.46 6.26
N LEU A 32 -9.00 -15.93 5.39
CA LEU A 32 -8.24 -14.72 5.63
C LEU A 32 -9.03 -13.52 5.10
N ASP A 33 -9.24 -12.51 5.94
CA ASP A 33 -10.08 -11.34 5.62
C ASP A 33 -9.28 -10.23 4.94
N GLY A 34 -7.95 -10.24 5.09
CA GLY A 34 -7.05 -9.27 4.48
C GLY A 34 -5.59 -9.67 4.66
N ALA A 35 -4.74 -9.07 3.83
CA ALA A 35 -3.29 -9.27 3.86
C ALA A 35 -2.54 -8.01 3.41
N GLY A 36 -1.30 -7.88 3.85
CA GLY A 36 -0.41 -6.76 3.52
C GLY A 36 1.05 -7.14 3.73
N PHE A 37 1.95 -6.45 3.04
CA PHE A 37 3.38 -6.64 3.21
C PHE A 37 3.91 -5.72 4.32
N ALA A 38 4.75 -6.27 5.19
CA ALA A 38 5.52 -5.48 6.13
C ALA A 38 6.94 -6.04 6.20
N ASN A 39 7.94 -5.19 5.97
CA ASN A 39 9.36 -5.58 5.99
C ASN A 39 9.67 -6.80 5.09
N GLY A 40 9.04 -6.88 3.91
CA GLY A 40 9.21 -7.98 2.95
C GLY A 40 8.51 -9.29 3.32
N THR A 41 7.80 -9.35 4.44
CA THR A 41 6.99 -10.52 4.84
C THR A 41 5.52 -10.24 4.57
N LEU A 42 4.82 -11.19 3.95
CA LEU A 42 3.36 -11.11 3.77
C LEU A 42 2.69 -11.52 5.09
N TYR A 43 1.94 -10.60 5.68
CA TYR A 43 1.09 -10.86 6.82
C TYR A 43 -0.37 -10.85 6.41
N ALA A 44 -1.15 -11.75 6.99
CA ALA A 44 -2.59 -11.81 6.81
C ALA A 44 -3.28 -11.89 8.18
N TYR A 45 -4.58 -11.61 8.20
CA TYR A 45 -5.37 -11.76 9.41
C TYR A 45 -6.68 -12.49 9.13
N SER A 46 -7.18 -13.16 10.17
CA SER A 46 -8.50 -13.77 10.21
C SER A 46 -9.19 -13.28 11.48
N GLY A 47 -10.37 -12.69 11.31
CA GLY A 47 -11.21 -12.17 12.37
C GLY A 47 -12.41 -13.07 12.63
N ASP A 48 -12.59 -13.46 13.89
CA ASP A 48 -13.85 -14.02 14.36
C ASP A 48 -14.72 -12.87 14.89
N SER A 49 -15.73 -12.51 14.10
CA SER A 49 -16.67 -11.43 14.44
C SER A 49 -17.52 -11.74 15.67
N GLU A 50 -17.74 -13.02 15.98
CA GLU A 50 -18.54 -13.46 17.13
C GLU A 50 -17.74 -13.30 18.43
N ASN A 51 -16.47 -13.71 18.43
CA ASN A 51 -15.62 -13.67 19.62
C ASN A 51 -14.72 -12.42 19.70
N ARG A 52 -14.71 -11.57 18.67
CA ARG A 52 -13.82 -10.41 18.50
C ARG A 52 -12.34 -10.80 18.64
N ASN A 53 -12.03 -12.02 18.23
CA ASN A 53 -10.68 -12.56 18.23
C ASN A 53 -10.12 -12.40 16.82
N THR A 54 -9.00 -11.70 16.70
CA THR A 54 -8.28 -11.58 15.44
C THR A 54 -6.95 -12.30 15.58
N ARG A 55 -6.60 -13.15 14.61
CA ARG A 55 -5.31 -13.83 14.56
C ARG A 55 -4.52 -13.35 13.36
N ILE A 56 -3.24 -13.06 13.58
CA ILE A 56 -2.30 -12.68 12.52
C ILE A 56 -1.52 -13.92 12.09
N PHE A 57 -1.26 -14.03 10.79
CA PHE A 57 -0.48 -15.08 10.16
C PHE A 57 0.63 -14.45 9.33
N SER A 58 1.82 -15.04 9.32
CA SER A 58 2.82 -14.79 8.27
C SER A 58 2.68 -15.85 7.20
N ILE A 59 2.86 -15.48 5.93
CA ILE A 59 2.67 -16.38 4.78
C ILE A 59 3.99 -16.54 4.03
N ASP A 60 4.39 -17.79 3.80
CA ASP A 60 5.51 -18.12 2.93
C ASP A 60 5.09 -17.98 1.46
N LEU A 61 5.78 -17.11 0.71
CA LEU A 61 5.44 -16.83 -0.69
C LEU A 61 5.83 -17.94 -1.68
N THR A 62 6.67 -18.88 -1.27
CA THR A 62 7.13 -19.98 -2.11
C THR A 62 6.17 -21.16 -2.03
N THR A 63 5.65 -21.43 -0.84
CA THR A 63 4.81 -22.61 -0.55
C THR A 63 3.35 -22.26 -0.31
N GLY A 64 3.06 -21.00 0.01
CA GLY A 64 1.74 -20.54 0.42
C GLY A 64 1.41 -20.78 1.88
N VAL A 65 2.21 -21.55 2.63
CA VAL A 65 1.89 -21.99 3.99
C VAL A 65 1.87 -20.81 4.97
N ALA A 66 0.78 -20.70 5.73
CA ALA A 66 0.63 -19.70 6.78
C ALA A 66 1.16 -20.22 8.13
N THR A 67 1.98 -19.41 8.79
CA THR A 67 2.42 -19.62 10.17
C THR A 67 1.63 -18.70 11.09
N ALA A 68 0.94 -19.30 12.04
CA ALA A 68 0.02 -18.57 12.89
C ALA A 68 0.74 -17.89 14.07
N GLY A 69 0.53 -16.59 14.20
CA GLY A 69 1.02 -15.77 15.30
C GLY A 69 0.03 -15.71 16.48
N PRO A 70 0.16 -14.66 17.33
CA PRO A 70 -0.69 -14.45 18.50
C PRO A 70 -2.15 -14.17 18.12
N THR A 71 -3.06 -14.48 19.05
CA THR A 71 -4.46 -14.06 18.99
C THR A 71 -4.63 -12.75 19.76
N TYR A 72 -5.28 -11.77 19.14
CA TYR A 72 -5.55 -10.45 19.68
C TYR A 72 -7.05 -10.27 19.88
N ARG A 73 -7.45 -9.62 20.98
CA ARG A 73 -8.84 -9.14 21.16
C ARG A 73 -8.97 -7.74 20.54
N ALA A 74 -8.97 -7.69 19.22
CA ALA A 74 -9.18 -6.47 18.46
C ALA A 74 -10.34 -6.69 17.49
N ALA A 75 -11.29 -5.75 17.48
CA ALA A 75 -12.50 -5.88 16.68
C ALA A 75 -12.25 -5.75 15.17
N ASN A 76 -11.19 -5.04 14.75
CA ASN A 76 -10.76 -4.92 13.35
C ASN A 76 -9.26 -4.61 13.29
N ILE A 77 -8.53 -5.27 12.39
CA ILE A 77 -7.19 -4.85 11.97
C ILE A 77 -7.34 -4.37 10.53
N THR A 78 -7.31 -3.07 10.31
CA THR A 78 -7.24 -2.48 8.97
C THR A 78 -5.79 -2.16 8.66
N GLY A 79 -5.28 -2.65 7.53
CA GLY A 79 -3.89 -2.46 7.13
C GLY A 79 -3.52 -0.98 6.98
N SER A 80 -2.38 -0.60 7.52
CA SER A 80 -1.66 0.62 7.13
C SER A 80 -0.38 0.18 6.43
N ASP A 81 -0.32 0.39 5.13
CA ASP A 81 0.93 0.25 4.39
C ASP A 81 1.91 1.36 4.76
N GLU A 82 3.19 1.03 4.58
CA GLU A 82 4.37 1.86 4.81
C GLU A 82 4.20 3.29 4.29
N THR A 83 4.87 4.26 4.93
CA THR A 83 4.85 5.66 4.47
C THR A 83 5.13 5.70 2.98
N ILE A 84 4.10 5.94 2.17
CA ILE A 84 4.24 6.09 0.72
C ILE A 84 5.13 7.33 0.58
N PRO A 85 6.43 7.18 0.26
CA PRO A 85 7.32 8.34 0.20
C PRO A 85 6.76 9.16 -0.95
N GLU A 86 6.21 10.35 -0.69
CA GLU A 86 5.56 11.13 -1.75
C GLU A 86 6.58 11.41 -2.86
N PRO A 87 6.59 10.68 -4.00
CA PRO A 87 7.76 10.69 -4.87
C PRO A 87 7.83 11.98 -5.71
N SER A 88 6.80 12.84 -5.66
CA SER A 88 6.57 13.81 -6.74
C SER A 88 5.77 15.06 -6.36
N SER A 89 4.96 15.04 -5.30
CA SER A 89 4.15 16.21 -4.91
C SER A 89 5.02 17.39 -4.48
N CYS A 90 5.98 17.15 -3.59
CA CYS A 90 6.96 18.15 -3.16
C CYS A 90 7.80 18.68 -4.32
N MET A 91 8.16 17.82 -5.27
CA MET A 91 8.99 18.21 -6.42
C MET A 91 8.22 19.09 -7.42
N LEU A 92 6.94 18.80 -7.66
CA LEU A 92 6.07 19.63 -8.51
C LEU A 92 5.83 21.02 -7.90
N VAL A 93 5.66 21.10 -6.59
CA VAL A 93 5.55 22.39 -5.88
C VAL A 93 6.84 23.20 -6.03
N LEU A 94 8.01 22.58 -5.85
CA LEU A 94 9.30 23.27 -6.02
C LEU A 94 9.50 23.77 -7.46
N ILE A 95 9.19 22.95 -8.47
CA ILE A 95 9.26 23.36 -9.89
C ILE A 95 8.32 24.53 -10.16
N GLY A 96 7.10 24.50 -9.62
CA GLY A 96 6.12 25.58 -9.77
C GLY A 96 6.58 26.91 -9.18
N VAL A 97 7.14 26.89 -7.95
CA VAL A 97 7.66 28.10 -7.29
C VAL A 97 8.82 28.70 -8.08
N VAL A 98 9.75 27.87 -8.56
CA VAL A 98 10.90 28.32 -9.36
C VAL A 98 10.44 28.95 -10.68
N ALA A 99 9.53 28.30 -11.41
CA ALA A 99 8.99 28.83 -12.67
C ALA A 99 8.23 30.16 -12.47
N PHE A 100 7.50 30.29 -11.37
CA PHE A 100 6.81 31.53 -11.02
C PHE A 100 7.79 32.67 -10.71
N TRP A 101 8.87 32.39 -9.98
CA TRP A 101 9.91 33.39 -9.70
C TRP A 101 10.65 33.82 -10.97
N PHE A 102 10.97 32.89 -11.87
CA PHE A 102 11.62 33.23 -13.14
C PHE A 102 10.73 34.09 -14.04
N THR A 103 9.43 33.79 -14.13
CA THR A 103 8.48 34.59 -14.92
C THR A 103 8.30 35.99 -14.33
N LEU A 104 8.20 36.12 -13.00
CA LEU A 104 8.12 37.42 -12.33
C LEU A 104 9.41 38.25 -12.52
N ALA A 105 10.58 37.63 -12.36
CA ALA A 105 11.87 38.29 -12.55
C ALA A 105 12.08 38.73 -14.02
N ALA A 106 11.67 37.92 -14.98
CA ALA A 106 11.73 38.25 -16.41
C ALA A 106 10.81 39.43 -16.76
N ASN A 107 9.60 39.48 -16.21
CA ASN A 107 8.66 40.59 -16.44
C ASN A 107 9.16 41.91 -15.83
N ARG A 108 9.72 41.89 -14.61
CA ARG A 108 10.25 43.11 -13.97
C ARG A 108 11.41 43.74 -14.74
N ARG A 109 12.25 42.93 -15.39
CA ARG A 109 13.37 43.41 -16.22
C ARG A 109 12.90 44.10 -17.51
N ARG A 110 11.80 43.62 -18.12
CA ARG A 110 11.23 44.21 -19.34
C ARG A 110 10.59 45.57 -19.09
N SER A 111 9.92 45.73 -17.95
CA SER A 111 9.31 47.01 -17.57
C SER A 111 10.32 48.11 -17.26
N ALA A 112 11.49 47.77 -16.70
CA ALA A 112 12.54 48.74 -16.38
C ALA A 112 13.23 49.31 -17.64
N PHE A 113 13.33 48.53 -18.71
CA PHE A 113 13.95 48.97 -19.97
C PHE A 113 13.06 49.97 -20.73
N HIS A 114 11.73 49.81 -20.68
CA HIS A 114 10.78 50.73 -21.32
C HIS A 114 10.72 52.13 -20.65
N LEU A 115 11.12 52.24 -19.39
CA LEU A 115 11.18 53.52 -18.66
C LEU A 115 12.50 54.28 -18.89
N ALA A 116 13.55 53.61 -19.35
CA ALA A 116 14.85 54.21 -19.63
C ALA A 116 14.96 54.83 -21.04
N ASP A 117 14.09 54.40 -21.97
CA ASP A 117 14.05 54.88 -23.36
C ASP A 117 13.05 56.04 -23.58
N ALA A 118 12.35 56.46 -22.52
CA ALA A 118 11.30 57.50 -22.56
C ALA A 118 11.69 58.82 -21.86
N ALA A 119 12.97 58.99 -21.50
CA ALA A 119 13.54 60.20 -20.90
C ALA A 119 14.62 60.79 -21.83
#